data_AF-A0ABC8JJ08-F1
#
_entry.id   AF-A0ABC8JJ08-F1
#
_cell.length_a   1.000
_cell.length_b   1.000
_cell.length_c   1.000
_cell.angle_alpha   90.00
_cell.angle_beta   90.00
_cell.angle_gamma   90.00
#
_symmetry.space_group_name_H-M   'P 1'
#
loop_
_entity.id
_entity.type
_entity.pdbx_description
1 polymer ?
#
loop_
_entity_poly.entity_id
_entity_poly.type
_entity_poly.pdbx_seq_one_letter_code
_entity_poly.pdbx_strand_id
1 'polypeptide(L)'
;MSITVGETSLPDLPVFFTMFLIIYLIAYLLVFRNWKPQIRPEASSCLISIFHGTPAVFLASRALFSSPFSFSSANTASQNTVLDFSVAYFLTDLLHYIVFYPSDVLFIGHHVATLFVFLTCRFLVSHGACAILGLLILAEVTSACQNAWTLAGARKSDPESRLAVKVYDLLSPPFYAYYSVVRGVLGPLFFGKMVASYARGEANGVIPNWLWVSWAVVVGSAITVSILWIWNLWIEWFRERKAKLGQDKKVR
;
A
#
# COMPACT_ATOMS: atom_id res chain seq x y z
N MET A 1 5.03 15.06 -13.79
CA MET A 1 5.17 16.54 -13.83
C MET A 1 6.66 16.78 -13.74
N SER A 2 7.33 16.91 -14.89
CA SER A 2 8.79 16.91 -14.96
C SER A 2 9.34 18.21 -14.37
N ILE A 3 10.29 18.11 -13.44
CA ILE A 3 11.06 19.25 -12.96
C ILE A 3 12.15 19.53 -14.00
N THR A 4 12.09 20.69 -14.65
CA THR A 4 13.11 21.13 -15.61
C THR A 4 14.23 21.87 -14.90
N VAL A 5 15.45 21.33 -14.98
CA VAL A 5 16.69 22.02 -14.59
C VAL A 5 17.54 22.12 -15.86
N GLY A 6 17.53 23.28 -16.53
CA GLY A 6 18.13 23.46 -17.86
C GLY A 6 17.34 22.78 -19.00
N GLU A 7 18.01 22.44 -20.10
CA GLU A 7 17.44 21.77 -21.29
C GLU A 7 17.16 20.27 -21.08
N THR A 8 17.52 19.70 -19.92
CA THR A 8 17.34 18.28 -19.61
C THR A 8 16.16 18.07 -18.66
N SER A 9 15.15 17.31 -19.08
CA SER A 9 14.09 16.81 -18.19
C SER A 9 14.64 15.67 -17.33
N LEU A 10 14.65 15.85 -16.01
CA LEU A 10 15.02 14.76 -15.10
C LEU A 10 13.93 13.69 -15.10
N PRO A 11 14.27 12.39 -15.17
CA PRO A 11 13.28 11.33 -15.07
C PRO A 11 12.61 11.35 -13.69
N ASP A 12 11.28 11.21 -13.67
CA ASP A 12 10.45 11.30 -12.47
C ASP A 12 10.87 10.26 -11.40
N LEU A 13 11.21 9.03 -11.81
CA LEU A 13 11.49 7.92 -10.88
C LEU A 13 12.71 8.16 -9.95
N PRO A 14 13.93 8.50 -10.44
CA PRO A 14 15.06 8.82 -9.56
C PRO A 14 14.81 10.02 -8.63
N VAL A 15 14.05 11.02 -9.10
CA VAL A 15 13.68 12.19 -8.30
C VAL A 15 12.77 11.77 -7.14
N PHE A 16 11.71 11.02 -7.41
CA PHE A 16 10.81 10.52 -6.37
C PHE A 16 11.51 9.56 -5.42
N PHE A 17 12.39 8.68 -5.91
CA PHE A 17 13.15 7.77 -5.06
C PHE A 17 14.03 8.55 -4.07
N THR A 18 14.75 9.56 -4.57
CA THR A 18 15.58 10.44 -3.73
C THR A 18 14.72 11.18 -2.70
N MET A 19 13.55 11.68 -3.10
CA MET A 19 12.60 12.31 -2.20
C MET A 19 12.15 11.37 -1.08
N PHE A 20 11.68 10.15 -1.39
CA PHE A 20 11.27 9.18 -0.37
C PHE A 20 12.42 8.76 0.54
N LEU A 21 13.62 8.60 0.00
CA LEU A 21 14.83 8.33 0.79
C LEU A 21 15.13 9.46 1.77
N ILE A 22 15.06 10.72 1.33
CA ILE A 22 15.26 11.89 2.20
C ILE A 22 14.18 11.93 3.30
N ILE A 23 12.91 11.70 2.95
CA ILE A 23 11.82 11.66 3.94
C ILE A 23 12.07 10.56 4.96
N TYR A 24 12.48 9.36 4.52
CA TYR A 24 12.82 8.25 5.41
C TYR A 24 13.97 8.62 6.36
N LEU A 25 15.04 9.21 5.84
CA LEU A 25 16.20 9.63 6.63
C LEU A 25 15.84 10.73 7.64
N ILE A 26 15.02 11.71 7.25
CA ILE A 26 14.49 12.73 8.16
C ILE A 26 13.63 12.08 9.25
N ALA A 27 12.75 11.15 8.87
CA ALA A 27 11.91 10.42 9.81
C ALA A 27 12.77 9.70 10.86
N TYR A 28 13.77 8.96 10.39
CA TYR A 28 14.64 8.15 11.22
C TYR A 28 15.57 9.01 12.10
N LEU A 29 16.26 9.99 11.52
CA LEU A 29 17.31 10.75 12.20
C LEU A 29 16.78 11.92 13.03
N LEU A 30 15.63 12.50 12.65
CA LEU A 30 15.12 13.74 13.27
C LEU A 30 13.78 13.52 13.96
N VAL A 31 12.76 13.00 13.26
CA VAL A 31 11.39 12.91 13.78
C VAL A 31 11.29 11.88 14.91
N PHE A 32 11.78 10.67 14.67
CA PHE A 32 11.71 9.54 15.61
C PHE A 32 13.02 9.33 16.38
N ARG A 33 13.90 10.35 16.44
CA ARG A 33 15.21 10.27 17.09
C ARG A 33 15.17 9.86 18.57
N ASN A 34 14.08 10.21 19.26
CA ASN A 34 13.85 9.92 20.67
C ASN A 34 13.08 8.61 20.90
N TRP A 35 12.66 7.93 19.83
CA TRP A 35 11.99 6.63 19.94
C TRP A 35 13.04 5.53 20.07
N LYS A 36 12.63 4.42 20.72
CA LYS A 36 13.48 3.24 20.90
C LYS A 36 14.04 2.79 19.54
N PRO A 37 15.35 2.48 19.44
CA PRO A 37 15.99 2.10 18.18
C PRO A 37 15.30 0.95 17.44
N GLN A 38 14.63 0.06 18.18
CA GLN A 38 13.91 -1.09 17.64
C GLN A 38 12.61 -0.73 16.90
N ILE A 39 11.95 0.37 17.29
CA ILE A 39 10.65 0.79 16.71
C ILE A 39 10.86 1.88 15.65
N ARG A 40 11.97 2.61 15.74
CA ARG A 40 12.28 3.76 14.88
C ARG A 40 12.27 3.43 13.37
N PRO A 41 12.82 2.30 12.90
CA PRO A 41 12.71 1.94 11.49
C PRO A 41 11.26 1.80 11.03
N GLU A 42 10.44 1.05 11.77
CA GLU A 42 9.02 0.82 11.43
C GLU A 42 8.24 2.14 11.44
N ALA A 43 8.51 3.01 12.41
CA ALA A 43 7.89 4.32 12.46
C ALA A 43 8.26 5.20 11.23
N SER A 44 9.51 5.08 10.76
CA SER A 44 10.00 5.79 9.58
C SER A 44 9.37 5.25 8.29
N SER A 45 9.21 3.93 8.17
CA SER A 45 8.46 3.26 7.10
C SER A 45 7.00 3.71 7.07
N CYS A 46 6.32 3.73 8.24
CA CYS A 46 4.95 4.23 8.35
C CYS A 46 4.82 5.69 7.88
N LEU A 47 5.82 6.54 8.18
CA LEU A 47 5.80 7.94 7.76
C LEU A 47 5.91 8.06 6.24
N ILE A 48 6.88 7.37 5.60
CA ILE A 48 6.97 7.42 4.13
C ILE A 48 5.74 6.82 3.46
N SER A 49 5.11 5.82 4.06
CA SER A 49 3.84 5.24 3.60
C SER A 49 2.70 6.27 3.64
N ILE A 50 2.62 7.12 4.67
CA ILE A 50 1.65 8.23 4.71
C ILE A 50 1.93 9.26 3.61
N PHE A 51 3.22 9.60 3.41
CA PHE A 51 3.65 10.52 2.34
C PHE A 51 3.50 9.95 0.93
N HIS A 52 3.35 8.63 0.78
CA HIS A 52 2.99 7.99 -0.47
C HIS A 52 1.48 7.84 -0.62
N GLY A 53 0.83 7.12 0.29
CA GLY A 53 -0.55 6.67 0.13
C GLY A 53 -1.54 7.82 -0.03
N THR A 54 -1.40 8.88 0.76
CA THR A 54 -2.31 10.03 0.67
C THR A 54 -2.17 10.73 -0.69
N PRO A 55 -0.97 11.20 -1.13
CA PRO A 55 -0.82 11.73 -2.47
C PRO A 55 -1.17 10.74 -3.59
N ALA A 56 -0.84 9.45 -3.44
CA ALA A 56 -1.10 8.43 -4.45
C ALA A 56 -2.60 8.31 -4.75
N VAL A 57 -3.47 8.31 -3.74
CA VAL A 57 -4.93 8.31 -3.92
C VAL A 57 -5.38 9.51 -4.74
N PHE A 58 -4.93 10.72 -4.39
CA PHE A 58 -5.35 11.94 -5.10
C PHE A 58 -4.82 11.98 -6.54
N LEU A 59 -3.53 11.69 -6.73
CA LEU A 59 -2.88 11.75 -8.03
C LEU A 59 -3.42 10.65 -8.96
N ALA A 60 -3.59 9.42 -8.46
CA ALA A 60 -4.19 8.33 -9.22
C ALA A 60 -5.64 8.65 -9.59
N SER A 61 -6.46 9.11 -8.64
CA SER A 61 -7.85 9.47 -8.91
C SER A 61 -7.93 10.56 -9.98
N ARG A 62 -7.15 11.63 -9.86
CA ARG A 62 -7.07 12.68 -10.87
C ARG A 62 -6.66 12.12 -12.23
N ALA A 63 -5.64 11.26 -12.28
CA ALA A 63 -5.17 10.65 -13.53
C ALA A 63 -6.24 9.77 -14.19
N LEU A 64 -7.03 9.03 -13.41
CA LEU A 64 -8.14 8.22 -13.92
C LEU A 64 -9.33 9.05 -14.40
N PHE A 65 -9.70 10.13 -13.69
CA PHE A 65 -10.84 10.97 -14.08
C PHE A 65 -10.52 11.94 -15.23
N SER A 66 -9.24 12.12 -15.56
CA SER A 66 -8.82 13.03 -16.65
C SER A 66 -8.85 12.39 -18.04
N SER A 67 -9.20 11.11 -18.16
CA SER A 67 -9.21 10.39 -19.44
C SER A 67 -10.28 9.29 -19.44
N PRO A 68 -10.79 8.85 -20.61
CA PRO A 68 -11.71 7.72 -20.68
C PRO A 68 -11.12 6.47 -20.02
N PHE A 69 -11.91 5.83 -19.15
CA PHE A 69 -11.48 4.65 -18.43
C PHE A 69 -11.60 3.40 -19.30
N SER A 70 -10.48 2.72 -19.52
CA SER A 70 -10.41 1.37 -20.11
C SER A 70 -9.28 0.61 -19.45
N PHE A 71 -9.47 -0.69 -19.19
CA PHE A 71 -8.52 -1.50 -18.44
C PHE A 71 -7.23 -1.77 -19.21
N SER A 72 -7.23 -1.72 -20.54
CA SER A 72 -6.04 -1.97 -21.37
C SER A 72 -5.55 -0.74 -22.14
N SER A 73 -6.13 0.44 -21.91
CA SER A 73 -5.74 1.65 -22.63
C SER A 73 -4.25 1.96 -22.47
N ALA A 74 -3.68 2.63 -23.48
CA ALA A 74 -2.34 3.17 -23.38
C ALA A 74 -2.21 4.09 -22.15
N ASN A 75 -1.08 3.99 -21.47
CA ASN A 75 -0.83 4.80 -20.28
C ASN A 75 -0.66 6.27 -20.67
N THR A 76 -1.36 7.15 -19.97
CA THR A 76 -1.15 8.59 -20.12
C THR A 76 0.10 9.06 -19.37
N ALA A 77 0.60 10.25 -19.69
CA ALA A 77 1.74 10.83 -18.99
C ALA A 77 1.49 11.00 -17.49
N SER A 78 0.27 11.37 -17.08
CA SER A 78 -0.10 11.51 -15.67
C SER A 78 -0.13 10.14 -14.97
N GLN A 79 -0.66 9.10 -15.62
CA GLN A 79 -0.65 7.74 -15.09
C GLN A 79 0.78 7.21 -14.92
N ASN A 80 1.66 7.46 -15.88
CA ASN A 80 3.08 7.11 -15.79
C ASN A 80 3.78 7.86 -14.65
N THR A 81 3.48 9.15 -14.42
CA THR A 81 4.00 9.88 -13.25
C THR A 81 3.58 9.21 -11.94
N VAL A 82 2.32 8.75 -11.81
CA VAL A 82 1.82 8.08 -10.60
C VAL A 82 2.47 6.71 -10.39
N LEU A 83 2.69 5.96 -11.49
CA LEU A 83 3.44 4.70 -11.45
C LEU A 83 4.88 4.95 -10.98
N ASP A 84 5.58 5.94 -11.54
CA ASP A 84 6.96 6.28 -11.16
C ASP A 84 7.04 6.73 -9.69
N PHE A 85 6.08 7.54 -9.23
CA PHE A 85 5.94 7.94 -7.82
C PHE A 85 5.74 6.73 -6.89
N SER A 86 4.89 5.79 -7.28
CA SER A 86 4.61 4.62 -6.45
C SER A 86 5.75 3.60 -6.48
N VAL A 87 6.37 3.37 -7.63
CA VAL A 87 7.57 2.52 -7.75
C VAL A 87 8.69 3.06 -6.86
N ALA A 88 8.92 4.38 -6.85
CA ALA A 88 9.89 5.00 -5.96
C ALA A 88 9.65 4.68 -4.48
N TYR A 89 8.41 4.85 -4.01
CA TYR A 89 8.03 4.49 -2.65
C TYR A 89 8.27 3.01 -2.34
N PHE A 90 7.73 2.10 -3.17
CA PHE A 90 7.86 0.67 -2.93
C PHE A 90 9.32 0.21 -2.96
N LEU A 91 10.19 0.84 -3.75
CA LEU A 91 11.63 0.59 -3.73
C LEU A 91 12.27 1.06 -2.42
N THR A 92 11.98 2.28 -1.97
CA THR A 92 12.52 2.80 -0.70
C THR A 92 12.07 1.94 0.47
N ASP A 93 10.79 1.56 0.52
CA ASP A 93 10.25 0.76 1.63
C ASP A 93 10.72 -0.70 1.57
N LEU A 94 10.90 -1.28 0.37
CA LEU A 94 11.53 -2.59 0.21
C LEU A 94 12.97 -2.60 0.76
N LEU A 95 13.76 -1.56 0.51
CA LEU A 95 15.10 -1.42 1.09
C LEU A 95 15.03 -1.38 2.62
N HIS A 96 14.05 -0.67 3.18
CA HIS A 96 13.80 -0.67 4.61
C HIS A 96 13.56 -2.10 5.15
N TYR A 97 12.64 -2.86 4.55
CA TYR A 97 12.36 -4.23 5.01
C TYR A 97 13.57 -5.16 4.87
N ILE A 98 14.30 -5.10 3.76
CA ILE A 98 15.50 -5.94 3.56
C ILE A 98 16.57 -5.65 4.62
N VAL A 99 16.74 -4.38 5.01
CA VAL A 99 17.79 -3.97 5.96
C VAL A 99 17.38 -4.19 7.42
N PHE A 100 16.14 -3.83 7.79
CA PHE A 100 15.70 -3.80 9.19
C PHE A 100 14.81 -4.97 9.59
N TYR A 101 14.09 -5.59 8.66
CA TYR A 101 13.12 -6.65 8.90
C TYR A 101 13.21 -7.79 7.86
N PRO A 102 14.39 -8.40 7.64
CA PRO A 102 14.58 -9.42 6.59
C PRO A 102 13.74 -10.68 6.79
N SER A 103 13.30 -10.93 8.03
CA SER A 103 12.41 -12.04 8.37
C SER A 103 10.95 -11.79 7.97
N ASP A 104 10.57 -10.56 7.63
CA ASP A 104 9.21 -10.21 7.21
C ASP A 104 8.98 -10.50 5.73
N VAL A 105 9.04 -11.80 5.41
CA VAL A 105 8.96 -12.32 4.04
C VAL A 105 7.63 -11.98 3.36
N LEU A 106 6.55 -11.79 4.11
CA LEU A 106 5.24 -11.45 3.56
C LEU A 106 5.22 -10.01 3.05
N PHE A 107 5.72 -9.06 3.83
CA PHE A 107 5.82 -7.66 3.39
C PHE A 107 6.85 -7.50 2.27
N ILE A 108 8.01 -8.16 2.36
CA ILE A 108 9.01 -8.16 1.27
C ILE A 108 8.40 -8.71 -0.01
N GLY A 109 7.75 -9.88 0.06
CA GLY A 109 7.09 -10.52 -1.08
C GLY A 109 6.00 -9.62 -1.68
N HIS A 110 5.19 -8.97 -0.84
CA HIS A 110 4.19 -8.00 -1.28
C HIS A 110 4.80 -6.82 -2.05
N HIS A 111 5.91 -6.25 -1.56
CA HIS A 111 6.59 -5.13 -2.22
C HIS A 111 7.17 -5.55 -3.57
N VAL A 112 7.84 -6.70 -3.63
CA VAL A 112 8.39 -7.26 -4.88
C VAL A 112 7.27 -7.54 -5.89
N ALA A 113 6.15 -8.13 -5.44
CA ALA A 113 4.97 -8.37 -6.26
C ALA A 113 4.37 -7.08 -6.84
N THR A 114 4.20 -6.05 -6.00
CA THR A 114 3.69 -4.75 -6.44
C THR A 114 4.63 -4.07 -7.42
N LEU A 115 5.95 -4.10 -7.15
CA LEU A 115 6.97 -3.57 -8.06
C LEU A 115 6.95 -4.31 -9.40
N PHE A 116 6.82 -5.63 -9.42
CA PHE A 116 6.69 -6.40 -10.65
C PHE A 116 5.52 -5.89 -11.51
N VAL A 117 4.33 -5.74 -10.92
CA VAL A 117 3.14 -5.25 -11.63
C VAL A 117 3.34 -3.81 -12.13
N PHE A 118 3.87 -2.91 -11.29
CA PHE A 118 4.05 -1.51 -11.67
C PHE A 118 5.12 -1.34 -12.74
N LEU A 119 6.28 -1.97 -12.59
CA LEU A 119 7.40 -1.85 -13.54
C LEU A 119 7.03 -2.42 -14.90
N THR A 120 6.34 -3.57 -14.93
CA THR A 120 5.91 -4.15 -16.22
C THR A 120 4.81 -3.33 -16.87
N CYS A 121 3.85 -2.79 -16.11
CA CYS A 121 2.85 -1.86 -16.64
C CYS A 121 3.51 -0.58 -17.19
N ARG A 122 4.49 -0.02 -16.47
CA ARG A 122 5.14 1.26 -16.77
C ARG A 122 6.17 1.20 -17.90
N PHE A 123 7.00 0.16 -17.93
CA PHE A 123 8.19 0.10 -18.77
C PHE A 123 8.15 -1.02 -19.81
N LEU A 124 7.39 -2.11 -19.57
CA LEU A 124 7.34 -3.23 -20.51
C LEU A 124 6.21 -3.07 -21.54
N VAL A 125 4.98 -2.77 -21.10
CA VAL A 125 3.82 -2.69 -22.01
C VAL A 125 3.28 -1.28 -22.20
N SER A 126 3.50 -0.35 -21.26
CA SER A 126 2.94 1.01 -21.31
C SER A 126 1.42 1.06 -21.54
N HIS A 127 0.71 0.01 -21.09
CA HIS A 127 -0.74 -0.14 -21.17
C HIS A 127 -1.27 -0.68 -19.84
N GLY A 128 -2.53 -0.36 -19.57
CA GLY A 128 -3.29 -0.91 -18.44
C GLY A 128 -3.10 -0.20 -17.10
N ALA A 129 -2.49 0.99 -17.08
CA ALA A 129 -2.37 1.77 -15.85
C ALA A 129 -3.73 2.09 -15.21
N CYS A 130 -4.81 2.24 -16.00
CA CYS A 130 -6.15 2.44 -15.45
C CYS A 130 -6.55 1.35 -14.44
N ALA A 131 -6.26 0.09 -14.78
CA ALA A 131 -6.52 -1.06 -13.94
C ALA A 131 -5.66 -1.01 -12.66
N ILE A 132 -4.36 -0.82 -12.85
CA ILE A 132 -3.38 -0.87 -11.77
C ILE A 132 -3.57 0.30 -10.78
N LEU A 133 -3.83 1.50 -11.28
CA LEU A 133 -4.09 2.68 -10.46
C LEU A 133 -5.44 2.61 -9.75
N GLY A 134 -6.46 1.98 -10.35
CA GLY A 134 -7.72 1.74 -9.65
C GLY A 134 -7.54 0.83 -8.43
N LEU A 135 -6.75 -0.25 -8.57
CA LEU A 135 -6.35 -1.11 -7.45
C LEU A 135 -5.48 -0.38 -6.43
N LEU A 136 -4.54 0.47 -6.88
CA LEU A 136 -3.73 1.32 -6.01
C LEU A 136 -4.61 2.24 -5.14
N ILE A 137 -5.62 2.89 -5.72
CA ILE A 137 -6.54 3.75 -4.95
C ILE A 137 -7.25 2.93 -3.86
N LEU A 138 -7.78 1.75 -4.19
CA LEU A 138 -8.46 0.88 -3.23
C LEU A 138 -7.51 0.37 -2.15
N ALA A 139 -6.25 0.12 -2.47
CA ALA A 139 -5.24 -0.22 -1.48
C ALA A 139 -4.93 1.00 -0.59
N GLU A 140 -4.61 2.15 -1.17
CA GLU A 140 -4.05 3.29 -0.44
C GLU A 140 -5.08 4.12 0.33
N VAL A 141 -6.37 4.07 -0.02
CA VAL A 141 -7.38 4.81 0.74
C VAL A 141 -7.48 4.32 2.20
N THR A 142 -7.05 3.08 2.48
CA THR A 142 -6.95 2.55 3.84
C THR A 142 -5.60 2.79 4.51
N SER A 143 -4.57 3.25 3.79
CA SER A 143 -3.19 3.24 4.27
C SER A 143 -2.92 4.24 5.39
N ALA A 144 -3.50 5.44 5.35
CA ALA A 144 -3.34 6.40 6.45
C ALA A 144 -3.88 5.83 7.79
N CYS A 145 -5.05 5.18 7.75
CA CYS A 145 -5.63 4.53 8.92
C CYS A 145 -4.79 3.32 9.37
N GLN A 146 -4.34 2.50 8.40
CA GLN A 146 -3.47 1.36 8.66
C GLN A 146 -2.16 1.78 9.34
N ASN A 147 -1.48 2.80 8.82
CA ASN A 147 -0.21 3.29 9.38
C ASN A 147 -0.40 3.89 10.78
N ALA A 148 -1.47 4.65 11.02
CA ALA A 148 -1.78 5.16 12.35
C ALA A 148 -2.04 4.02 13.35
N TRP A 149 -2.76 2.97 12.92
CA TRP A 149 -3.01 1.77 13.71
C TRP A 149 -1.71 0.98 13.99
N THR A 150 -0.85 0.80 12.99
CA THR A 150 0.46 0.14 13.13
C THR A 150 1.36 0.90 14.10
N LEU A 151 1.49 2.23 13.95
CA LEU A 151 2.28 3.08 14.86
C LEU A 151 1.78 3.00 16.31
N ALA A 152 0.47 3.04 16.51
CA ALA A 152 -0.13 2.89 17.84
C ALA A 152 0.15 1.48 18.40
N GLY A 153 0.09 0.45 17.54
CA GLY A 153 0.42 -0.93 17.87
C GLY A 153 1.88 -1.12 18.29
N ALA A 154 2.82 -0.56 17.54
CA ALA A 154 4.25 -0.64 17.83
C ALA A 154 4.60 0.02 19.17
N ARG A 155 3.85 1.07 19.56
CA ARG A 155 4.04 1.76 20.85
C ARG A 155 3.20 1.22 22.01
N LYS A 156 2.28 0.27 21.79
CA LYS A 156 1.39 -0.20 22.86
C LYS A 156 2.12 -0.95 23.98
N SER A 157 3.31 -1.50 23.71
CA SER A 157 4.17 -2.15 24.71
C SER A 157 5.02 -1.15 25.50
N ASP A 158 5.00 0.13 25.15
CA ASP A 158 5.75 1.18 25.82
C ASP A 158 4.99 1.65 27.08
N PRO A 159 5.51 1.41 28.31
CA PRO A 159 4.80 1.73 29.55
C PRO A 159 4.41 3.22 29.67
N GLU A 160 5.16 4.10 29.01
CA GLU A 160 4.95 5.54 29.00
C GLU A 160 3.85 5.98 28.01
N SER A 161 3.37 5.10 27.12
CA SER A 161 2.47 5.45 26.03
C SER A 161 1.02 4.99 26.25
N ARG A 162 0.41 5.41 27.36
CA ARG A 162 -1.02 5.16 27.63
C ARG A 162 -1.95 5.69 26.53
N LEU A 163 -1.52 6.74 25.83
CA LEU A 163 -2.24 7.27 24.67
C LEU A 163 -2.22 6.30 23.48
N ALA A 164 -1.09 5.64 23.20
CA ALA A 164 -0.98 4.70 22.09
C ALA A 164 -1.92 3.51 22.25
N VAL A 165 -2.05 2.97 23.47
CA VAL A 165 -3.02 1.90 23.77
C VAL A 165 -4.45 2.35 23.49
N LYS A 166 -4.85 3.54 23.96
CA LYS A 166 -6.19 4.10 23.71
C LYS A 166 -6.46 4.31 22.22
N VAL A 167 -5.48 4.85 21.49
CA VAL A 167 -5.58 5.08 20.04
C VAL A 167 -5.70 3.74 19.31
N TYR A 168 -4.89 2.75 19.66
CA TYR A 168 -4.95 1.41 19.06
C TYR A 168 -6.31 0.75 19.28
N ASP A 169 -6.81 0.74 20.52
CA ASP A 169 -8.09 0.11 20.86
C ASP A 169 -9.27 0.83 20.19
N LEU A 170 -9.22 2.16 20.11
CA LEU A 170 -10.26 2.97 19.46
C LEU A 170 -10.26 2.81 17.94
N LEU A 171 -9.08 2.78 17.32
CA LEU A 171 -8.93 2.68 15.86
C LEU A 171 -9.16 1.26 15.34
N SER A 172 -8.87 0.21 16.12
CA SER A 172 -8.92 -1.18 15.65
C SER A 172 -10.27 -1.54 15.02
N PRO A 173 -11.44 -1.36 15.67
CA PRO A 173 -12.71 -1.79 15.08
C PRO A 173 -13.11 -0.98 13.82
N PRO A 174 -13.03 0.37 13.81
CA PRO A 174 -13.27 1.15 12.61
C PRO A 174 -12.30 0.80 11.47
N PHE A 175 -11.02 0.61 11.77
CA PHE A 175 -10.02 0.19 10.80
C PHE A 175 -10.38 -1.17 10.19
N TYR A 176 -10.70 -2.16 11.01
CA TYR A 176 -11.03 -3.49 10.51
C TYR A 176 -12.26 -3.50 9.61
N ALA A 177 -13.30 -2.75 10.00
CA ALA A 177 -14.50 -2.61 9.19
C ALA A 177 -14.21 -1.91 7.86
N TYR A 178 -13.48 -0.79 7.89
CA TYR A 178 -13.12 -0.03 6.70
C TYR A 178 -12.25 -0.84 5.74
N TYR A 179 -11.23 -1.51 6.26
CA TYR A 179 -10.36 -2.40 5.50
C TYR A 179 -11.15 -3.56 4.88
N SER A 180 -12.04 -4.19 5.64
CA SER A 180 -12.87 -5.30 5.16
C SER A 180 -13.75 -4.88 3.98
N VAL A 181 -14.37 -3.68 4.04
CA VAL A 181 -15.18 -3.16 2.94
C VAL A 181 -14.32 -2.85 1.72
N VAL A 182 -13.29 -2.03 1.89
CA VAL A 182 -12.52 -1.53 0.74
C VAL A 182 -11.68 -2.65 0.11
N ARG A 183 -10.86 -3.33 0.90
CA ARG A 183 -9.91 -4.34 0.38
C ARG A 183 -10.53 -5.73 0.31
N GLY A 184 -11.51 -6.04 1.16
CA GLY A 184 -12.19 -7.34 1.17
C GLY A 184 -13.41 -7.44 0.26
N VAL A 185 -13.99 -6.33 -0.19
CA VAL A 185 -15.16 -6.32 -1.09
C VAL A 185 -14.90 -5.51 -2.36
N LEU A 186 -14.62 -4.21 -2.24
CA LEU A 186 -14.47 -3.35 -3.42
C LEU A 186 -13.26 -3.74 -4.28
N GLY A 187 -12.13 -4.07 -3.65
CA GLY A 187 -10.92 -4.60 -4.30
C GLY A 187 -11.20 -5.83 -5.16
N PRO A 188 -11.73 -6.94 -4.59
CA PRO A 188 -12.11 -8.13 -5.34
C PRO A 188 -13.09 -7.87 -6.48
N LEU A 189 -14.10 -7.01 -6.26
CA LEU A 189 -15.08 -6.67 -7.30
C LEU A 189 -14.42 -5.95 -8.47
N PHE A 190 -13.56 -4.97 -8.19
CA PHE A 190 -12.81 -4.26 -9.22
C PHE A 190 -11.84 -5.19 -9.96
N PHE A 191 -11.11 -6.02 -9.21
CA PHE A 191 -10.21 -7.03 -9.75
C PHE A 191 -10.92 -8.02 -10.68
N GLY A 192 -12.08 -8.54 -10.28
CA GLY A 192 -12.89 -9.42 -11.11
C GLY A 192 -13.34 -8.76 -12.41
N LYS A 193 -13.72 -7.48 -12.37
CA LYS A 193 -14.06 -6.70 -13.58
C LYS A 193 -12.85 -6.57 -14.52
N MET A 194 -11.68 -6.24 -13.98
CA MET A 194 -10.42 -6.14 -14.73
C MET A 194 -10.09 -7.48 -15.43
N VAL A 195 -10.03 -8.58 -14.68
CA VAL A 195 -9.69 -9.90 -15.23
C VAL A 195 -10.71 -10.34 -16.28
N ALA A 196 -12.00 -10.15 -16.02
CA ALA A 196 -13.05 -10.49 -16.98
C ALA A 196 -12.92 -9.66 -18.28
N SER A 197 -12.48 -8.40 -18.19
CA SER A 197 -12.24 -7.56 -19.35
C SER A 197 -11.06 -8.04 -20.19
N TYR A 198 -9.93 -8.36 -19.56
CA TYR A 198 -8.79 -8.95 -20.26
C TYR A 198 -9.16 -10.28 -20.91
N ALA A 199 -9.90 -11.15 -20.22
CA ALA A 199 -10.36 -12.43 -20.75
C ALA A 199 -11.34 -12.28 -21.93
N ARG A 200 -12.11 -11.19 -22.00
CA ARG A 200 -12.96 -10.84 -23.16
C ARG A 200 -12.17 -10.28 -24.35
N GLY A 201 -10.86 -10.13 -24.22
CA GLY A 201 -9.98 -9.69 -25.29
C GLY A 201 -9.68 -8.19 -25.30
N GLU A 202 -10.05 -7.43 -24.27
CA GLU A 202 -9.69 -6.00 -24.17
C GLU A 202 -8.16 -5.80 -24.16
N ALA A 203 -7.40 -6.78 -23.66
CA ALA A 203 -5.93 -6.77 -23.66
C ALA A 203 -5.27 -7.22 -24.98
N ASN A 204 -6.04 -7.75 -25.94
CA ASN A 204 -5.49 -8.41 -27.13
C ASN A 204 -4.65 -7.43 -27.97
N GLY A 205 -3.42 -7.83 -28.31
CA GLY A 205 -2.51 -7.03 -29.13
C GLY A 205 -1.78 -5.91 -28.40
N VAL A 206 -2.14 -5.60 -27.13
CA VAL A 206 -1.50 -4.52 -26.35
C VAL A 206 -0.83 -5.01 -25.07
N ILE A 207 -1.40 -6.02 -24.39
CA ILE A 207 -0.80 -6.63 -23.20
C ILE A 207 -0.67 -8.14 -23.46
N PRO A 208 0.56 -8.70 -23.48
CA PRO A 208 0.76 -10.13 -23.72
C PRO A 208 0.00 -11.02 -22.73
N ASN A 209 -0.54 -12.15 -23.20
CA ASN A 209 -1.35 -13.03 -22.36
C ASN A 209 -0.66 -13.52 -21.11
N TRP A 210 0.60 -13.93 -21.22
CA TRP A 210 1.40 -14.38 -20.07
C TRP A 210 1.52 -13.27 -19.01
N LEU A 211 1.57 -12.00 -19.43
CA LEU A 211 1.79 -10.88 -18.53
C LEU A 211 0.52 -10.54 -17.76
N TRP A 212 -0.62 -10.33 -18.42
CA TRP A 212 -1.85 -10.01 -17.67
C TRP A 212 -2.32 -11.19 -16.81
N VAL A 213 -2.07 -12.44 -17.24
CA VAL A 213 -2.31 -13.63 -16.40
C VAL A 213 -1.40 -13.60 -15.18
N SER A 214 -0.11 -13.28 -15.33
CA SER A 214 0.80 -13.13 -14.19
C SER A 214 0.36 -12.03 -13.22
N TRP A 215 -0.11 -10.89 -13.73
CA TRP A 215 -0.68 -9.82 -12.90
C TRP A 215 -1.91 -10.32 -12.15
N ALA A 216 -2.80 -11.05 -12.82
CA ALA A 216 -4.00 -11.60 -12.19
C ALA A 216 -3.65 -12.56 -11.05
N VAL A 217 -2.68 -13.46 -11.24
CA VAL A 217 -2.22 -14.39 -10.20
C VAL A 217 -1.61 -13.64 -9.02
N VAL A 218 -0.71 -12.69 -9.28
CA VAL A 218 -0.01 -11.93 -8.25
C VAL A 218 -1.00 -11.08 -7.43
N VAL A 219 -1.85 -10.30 -8.11
CA VAL A 219 -2.85 -9.44 -7.47
C VAL A 219 -3.91 -10.26 -6.73
N GLY A 220 -4.41 -11.34 -7.34
CA GLY A 220 -5.38 -12.24 -6.71
C GLY A 220 -4.85 -12.89 -5.44
N SER A 221 -3.56 -13.29 -5.45
CA SER A 221 -2.89 -13.81 -4.26
C SER A 221 -2.77 -12.74 -3.17
N ALA A 222 -2.35 -11.52 -3.52
CA ALA A 222 -2.25 -10.41 -2.57
C ALA A 222 -3.60 -10.05 -1.93
N ILE A 223 -4.67 -10.01 -2.72
CA ILE A 223 -6.05 -9.81 -2.23
C ILE A 223 -6.45 -10.93 -1.26
N THR A 224 -6.18 -12.18 -1.61
CA THR A 224 -6.52 -13.33 -0.76
C THR A 224 -5.80 -13.26 0.59
N VAL A 225 -4.49 -13.01 0.57
CA VAL A 225 -3.69 -12.85 1.80
C VAL A 225 -4.18 -11.66 2.63
N SER A 226 -4.54 -10.54 1.99
CA SER A 226 -5.12 -9.37 2.65
C SER A 226 -6.45 -9.68 3.36
N ILE A 227 -7.32 -10.48 2.73
CA ILE A 227 -8.59 -10.94 3.34
C ILE A 227 -8.32 -11.87 4.53
N LEU A 228 -7.40 -12.82 4.39
CA LEU A 228 -7.05 -13.74 5.48
C LEU A 228 -6.44 -12.98 6.67
N TRP A 229 -5.60 -11.98 6.40
CA TRP A 229 -4.98 -11.15 7.42
C TRP A 229 -6.02 -10.37 8.23
N ILE A 230 -6.94 -9.66 7.56
CA ILE A 230 -7.99 -8.89 8.27
C ILE A 230 -8.98 -9.80 9.00
N TRP A 231 -9.26 -10.99 8.44
CA TRP A 231 -10.08 -12.01 9.10
C TRP A 231 -9.43 -12.50 10.40
N ASN A 232 -8.12 -12.74 10.39
CA ASN A 232 -7.38 -13.11 11.61
C ASN A 232 -7.46 -12.01 12.68
N LEU A 233 -7.30 -10.74 12.29
CA LEU A 233 -7.43 -9.60 13.21
C LEU A 233 -8.83 -9.51 13.86
N TRP A 234 -9.89 -9.77 13.09
CA TRP A 234 -11.24 -9.87 13.64
C TRP A 234 -11.37 -11.01 14.66
N ILE A 235 -10.86 -12.20 14.34
CA ILE A 235 -10.88 -13.35 15.25
C ILE A 235 -10.17 -13.02 16.56
N GLU A 236 -8.96 -12.47 16.48
CA GLU A 236 -8.17 -12.10 17.66
C GLU A 236 -8.91 -11.09 18.53
N TRP A 237 -9.49 -10.06 17.92
CA TRP A 237 -10.23 -9.04 18.63
C TRP A 237 -11.48 -9.58 19.33
N PHE A 238 -12.27 -10.44 18.68
CA PHE A 238 -13.42 -11.08 19.31
C PHE A 238 -13.01 -12.03 20.44
N ARG A 239 -11.90 -12.76 20.26
CA ARG A 239 -11.33 -13.64 21.29
C ARG A 239 -10.93 -12.86 22.54
N GLU A 240 -10.24 -11.74 22.38
CA GLU A 240 -9.84 -10.86 23.49
C GLU A 240 -11.05 -10.26 24.22
N ARG A 241 -12.06 -9.78 23.47
CA ARG A 241 -13.32 -9.27 24.04
C ARG A 241 -14.02 -10.34 24.89
N LYS A 242 -14.13 -11.58 24.38
CA LYS A 242 -14.77 -12.70 25.08
C LYS A 242 -14.00 -13.07 26.35
N ALA A 243 -12.67 -13.06 26.31
CA ALA A 243 -11.83 -13.33 27.47
C ALA A 243 -12.03 -12.28 28.58
N LYS A 244 -12.04 -10.99 28.23
CA LYS A 244 -12.30 -9.88 29.18
C LYS A 244 -13.67 -10.01 29.85
N LEU A 245 -14.73 -10.24 29.06
CA LEU A 245 -16.08 -10.46 29.59
C LEU A 245 -16.19 -11.71 30.48
N GLY A 246 -15.42 -12.75 30.21
CA GLY A 246 -15.35 -13.96 31.03
C GLY A 246 -14.62 -13.77 32.36
N GLN A 247 -13.63 -12.86 32.41
CA GLN A 247 -12.94 -12.48 33.64
C GLN A 247 -13.82 -11.58 34.52
N ASP A 248 -14.50 -10.58 33.94
CA ASP A 248 -15.42 -9.71 34.68
C ASP A 248 -16.57 -10.49 35.34
N LYS A 249 -17.03 -11.58 34.71
CA LYS A 249 -18.03 -12.49 35.28
C LYS A 249 -17.51 -13.40 36.41
N LYS A 250 -16.20 -13.60 36.54
CA LYS A 250 -15.58 -14.40 37.61
C LYS A 250 -15.20 -13.57 38.85
N VAL A 251 -15.09 -12.26 38.69
CA VAL A 251 -14.72 -11.32 39.77
C VAL A 251 -15.97 -10.77 40.49
N ARG A 252 -17.17 -11.03 39.96
CA ARG A 252 -18.47 -10.60 40.51
C ARG A 252 -19.23 -11.79 41.09
#